data_AF-A0AAW6M7Q5-F1
#
_entry.id   AF-A0AAW6M7Q5-F1
#
_cell.length_a   1.000
_cell.length_b   1.000
_cell.length_c   1.000
_cell.angle_alpha   90.00
_cell.angle_beta   90.00
_cell.angle_gamma   90.00
#
_symmetry.space_group_name_H-M   'P 1'
#
loop_
_entity.id
_entity.type
_entity.pdbx_description
1 polymer ?
#
loop_
_entity_poly.entity_id
_entity_poly.type
_entity_poly.pdbx_seq_one_letter_code
_entity_poly.pdbx_strand_id
1 'polypeptide(L)'
;LVKNSYADIDPTVLIDDDGQAYMYWGNPDLYYVKLNEDMISCDGEVVHEQMTHEAFGERKGNQTRPTLYEEGPWAYKRKNKYYMAFASTCCPEGMGYSMSD
;
A
#
# COMPACT_ATOMS: atom_id res chain seq x y z
N LEU A 1 -1.81 -5.46 14.90
CA LEU A 1 -2.83 -6.30 14.26
C LEU A 1 -2.50 -7.77 14.49
N VAL A 2 -3.49 -8.58 14.87
CA VAL A 2 -3.41 -10.04 14.80
C VAL A 2 -3.67 -10.41 13.34
N LYS A 3 -2.78 -11.21 12.73
CA LYS A 3 -2.85 -11.66 11.33
C LYS A 3 -4.26 -12.16 10.97
N ASN A 4 -4.97 -11.43 10.09
CA ASN A 4 -6.28 -11.83 9.58
C ASN A 4 -6.17 -12.62 8.27
N SER A 5 -5.09 -12.42 7.51
CA SER A 5 -4.83 -13.08 6.24
C SER A 5 -3.35 -13.40 6.04
N TYR A 6 -3.02 -14.28 5.08
CA TYR A 6 -1.66 -14.43 4.55
C TYR A 6 -1.19 -13.19 3.78
N ALA A 7 -2.13 -12.33 3.38
CA ALA A 7 -1.83 -11.06 2.73
C ALA A 7 -1.24 -10.02 3.68
N ASP A 8 -1.36 -10.17 5.00
CA ASP A 8 -0.98 -9.15 5.98
C ASP A 8 0.53 -9.12 6.23
N ILE A 9 1.30 -8.63 5.27
CA ILE A 9 2.76 -8.49 5.31
C ILE A 9 3.20 -7.08 4.92
N ASP A 10 4.46 -6.77 5.24
CA ASP A 10 5.18 -5.55 4.84
C ASP A 10 4.48 -4.23 5.18
N PRO A 11 4.29 -3.92 6.48
CA PRO A 11 3.67 -2.68 6.88
C PRO A 11 4.57 -1.46 6.62
N THR A 12 3.96 -0.37 6.16
CA THR A 12 4.53 0.98 6.17
C THR A 12 3.59 1.94 6.87
N VAL A 13 4.13 2.96 7.54
CA VAL A 13 3.34 3.98 8.24
C VAL A 13 3.69 5.36 7.71
N LEU A 14 2.67 6.16 7.42
CA LEU A 14 2.76 7.58 7.07
C LEU A 14 2.01 8.39 8.13
N ILE A 15 2.68 9.38 8.74
CA ILE A 15 2.01 10.41 9.55
C ILE A 15 1.99 11.67 8.69
N ASP A 16 0.80 12.16 8.36
CA ASP A 16 0.61 13.32 7.50
C ASP A 16 0.73 14.64 8.28
N ASP A 17 0.76 15.76 7.56
CA ASP A 17 0.98 17.10 8.11
C ASP A 17 -0.14 17.56 9.06
N ASP A 18 -1.34 16.98 8.94
CA ASP A 18 -2.47 17.23 9.84
C ASP A 18 -2.46 16.36 11.11
N GLY A 19 -1.45 15.48 11.25
CA GLY A 19 -1.30 14.55 12.36
C GLY A 19 -1.98 13.21 12.16
N GLN A 20 -2.76 13.02 11.09
CA GLN A 20 -3.39 11.73 10.82
C GLN A 20 -2.32 10.70 10.40
N ALA A 21 -2.30 9.58 11.11
CA ALA A 21 -1.47 8.43 10.77
C ALA A 21 -2.23 7.40 9.93
N TYR A 22 -1.55 6.84 8.94
CA TYR A 22 -2.04 5.77 8.07
C TYR A 22 -1.04 4.63 8.07
N MET A 23 -1.52 3.40 8.14
CA MET A 23 -0.71 2.21 7.91
C MET A 23 -1.17 1.49 6.67
N TYR A 24 -0.24 1.19 5.78
CA TYR A 24 -0.46 0.41 4.55
C TYR A 24 0.28 -0.92 4.63
N TRP A 25 -0.22 -1.95 3.96
CA TRP A 25 0.40 -3.29 3.90
C TRP A 25 -0.21 -4.09 2.75
N GLY A 26 0.36 -5.25 2.40
CA GLY A 26 -0.37 -6.25 1.63
C GLY A 26 0.36 -6.93 0.48
N ASN A 27 0.02 -8.21 0.25
CA ASN A 27 0.32 -9.01 -0.96
C ASN A 27 -0.86 -9.98 -1.23
N PRO A 28 -1.50 -10.00 -2.41
CA PRO A 28 -1.11 -9.30 -3.64
C PRO A 28 -1.76 -7.92 -3.81
N ASP A 29 -2.63 -7.53 -2.88
CA ASP A 29 -3.39 -6.28 -2.93
C ASP A 29 -2.90 -5.33 -1.83
N LEU A 30 -3.07 -4.02 -2.06
CA LEU A 30 -2.73 -2.99 -1.09
C LEU A 30 -3.93 -2.68 -0.19
N TYR A 31 -3.70 -2.69 1.11
CA TYR A 31 -4.67 -2.31 2.12
C TYR A 31 -4.14 -1.16 2.95
N TYR A 32 -5.05 -0.39 3.55
CA TYR A 32 -4.67 0.59 4.55
C TYR A 32 -5.72 0.79 5.63
N VAL A 33 -5.30 1.37 6.74
CA VAL A 33 -6.18 1.80 7.83
C VAL A 33 -5.66 3.10 8.43
N LYS A 34 -6.56 3.92 8.94
CA LYS A 34 -6.17 5.04 9.81
C LYS A 34 -5.78 4.51 11.17
N LEU A 35 -4.71 5.06 11.73
CA LEU A 35 -4.30 4.83 13.10
C LEU A 35 -4.80 5.96 13.99
N ASN A 36 -5.15 5.62 15.24
CA ASN A 36 -5.35 6.61 16.28
C ASN A 36 -3.99 7.20 16.72
N GLU A 37 -4.01 8.32 17.44
CA GLU A 37 -2.80 8.97 17.97
C GLU A 37 -1.96 8.07 18.89
N ASP A 38 -2.56 7.04 19.49
CA ASP A 38 -1.85 6.05 20.32
C ASP A 38 -0.95 5.10 19.50
N MET A 39 -1.09 5.08 18.17
CA MET A 39 -0.37 4.24 17.20
C MET A 39 -0.52 2.73 17.40
N ILE A 40 -1.43 2.30 18.28
CA ILE A 40 -1.67 0.90 18.62
C ILE A 40 -3.13 0.50 18.45
N SER A 41 -4.01 1.46 18.18
CA SER A 41 -5.42 1.25 17.81
C SER A 41 -5.75 1.91 16.47
N CYS A 42 -6.82 1.43 15.83
CA CYS A 42 -7.23 1.87 14.50
C CYS A 42 -8.49 2.73 14.56
N ASP A 43 -8.59 3.71 13.66
CA ASP A 43 -9.78 4.55 13.47
C ASP A 43 -10.58 4.09 12.24
N GLY A 44 -11.63 3.31 12.49
CA GLY A 44 -12.50 2.79 11.42
C GLY A 44 -12.07 1.46 10.82
N GLU A 45 -12.55 1.20 9.61
CA GLU A 45 -12.39 -0.08 8.92
C GLU A 45 -11.13 -0.10 8.03
N VAL A 46 -10.63 -1.31 7.78
CA VAL A 46 -9.58 -1.55 6.80
C VAL A 46 -10.13 -1.27 5.41
N VAL A 47 -9.41 -0.47 4.64
CA VAL A 47 -9.72 -0.16 3.25
C VAL A 47 -8.86 -1.03 2.33
N HIS A 48 -9.51 -1.65 1.35
CA HIS A 48 -8.85 -2.29 0.21
C HIS A 48 -8.69 -1.25 -0.90
N GLU A 49 -7.46 -0.94 -1.28
CA GLU A 49 -7.17 0.04 -2.33
C GLU A 49 -7.64 -0.47 -3.70
N GLN A 50 -8.01 0.45 -4.59
CA GLN A 50 -8.35 0.09 -5.96
C GLN A 50 -7.09 -0.25 -6.76
N MET A 51 -6.89 -1.54 -7.00
CA MET A 51 -5.77 -2.06 -7.79
C MET A 51 -5.95 -1.79 -9.31
N THR A 52 -5.85 -0.53 -9.73
CA THR A 52 -6.01 -0.11 -11.13
C THR A 52 -4.69 -0.19 -11.92
N HIS A 53 -4.78 -0.36 -13.25
CA HIS A 53 -3.61 -0.30 -14.12
C HIS A 53 -2.95 1.09 -14.16
N GLU A 54 -3.73 2.16 -13.96
CA GLU A 54 -3.21 3.52 -13.89
C GLU A 54 -2.33 3.72 -12.65
N ALA A 55 -2.80 3.23 -11.50
CA ALA A 55 -2.05 3.35 -10.25
C ALA A 55 -0.82 2.42 -10.24
N PHE A 56 -0.98 1.15 -10.63
CA PHE A 56 0.03 0.12 -10.36
C PHE A 56 0.59 -0.57 -11.61
N GLY A 57 0.33 -0.03 -12.80
CA GLY A 57 0.75 -0.62 -14.07
C GLY A 57 -0.03 -1.88 -14.44
N GLU A 58 0.03 -2.29 -15.71
CA GLU A 58 -0.63 -3.49 -16.23
C GLU A 58 0.29 -4.72 -16.15
N ARG A 59 -0.20 -5.82 -15.57
CA ARG A 59 0.40 -7.16 -15.67
C ARG A 59 -0.31 -7.98 -16.73
N LYS A 60 0.44 -8.40 -17.75
CA LYS A 60 -0.09 -9.26 -18.83
C LYS A 60 -0.03 -10.73 -18.44
N GLY A 61 -1.04 -11.50 -18.84
CA GLY A 61 -1.07 -12.96 -18.71
C GLY A 61 -1.48 -13.49 -17.34
N ASN A 62 -1.91 -12.63 -16.41
CA ASN A 62 -2.45 -13.04 -15.11
C ASN A 62 -3.71 -12.21 -14.78
N GLN A 63 -4.88 -12.83 -14.94
CA GLN A 63 -6.16 -12.15 -14.75
C GLN A 63 -6.54 -11.94 -13.28
N THR A 64 -6.00 -12.74 -12.35
CA THR A 64 -6.29 -12.61 -10.92
C THR A 64 -5.38 -11.59 -10.24
N ARG A 65 -4.26 -11.22 -10.88
CA ARG A 65 -3.33 -10.18 -10.41
C ARG A 65 -3.01 -9.24 -11.57
N PRO A 66 -3.95 -8.38 -11.99
CA PRO A 66 -3.83 -7.62 -13.24
C PRO A 66 -2.87 -6.44 -13.15
N THR A 67 -2.35 -6.12 -11.96
CA THR A 67 -1.40 -5.01 -11.76
C THR A 67 0.03 -5.47 -11.48
N LEU A 68 1.00 -4.56 -11.62
CA LEU A 68 2.41 -4.87 -11.34
C LEU A 68 2.74 -4.84 -9.84
N TYR A 69 1.86 -4.38 -8.96
CA TYR A 69 2.08 -4.42 -7.51
C TYR A 69 2.28 -5.87 -7.01
N GLU A 70 3.30 -6.09 -6.19
CA GLU A 70 3.54 -7.35 -5.48
C GLU A 70 3.31 -7.21 -3.99
N GLU A 71 4.18 -6.42 -3.34
CA GLU A 71 4.31 -6.30 -1.89
C GLU A 71 5.22 -5.11 -1.53
N GLY A 72 5.69 -5.05 -0.28
CA GLY A 72 6.67 -4.05 0.17
C GLY A 72 6.24 -2.59 -0.01
N PRO A 73 5.00 -2.18 0.33
CA PRO A 73 4.59 -0.80 0.19
C PRO A 73 5.45 0.11 1.07
N TRP A 74 5.77 1.29 0.55
CA TRP A 74 6.48 2.35 1.27
C TRP A 74 5.82 3.70 0.98
N ALA A 75 5.03 4.15 1.95
CA ALA A 75 4.23 5.38 1.88
C ALA A 75 5.00 6.55 2.50
N TYR A 76 5.17 7.64 1.75
CA TYR A 76 5.81 8.85 2.26
C TYR A 76 5.34 10.11 1.53
N LYS A 77 5.49 11.26 2.17
CA LYS A 77 5.19 12.58 1.59
C LYS A 77 6.47 13.35 1.33
N ARG A 78 6.55 14.03 0.18
CA ARG A 78 7.66 14.94 -0.15
C ARG A 78 7.19 16.07 -1.05
N LYS A 79 7.41 17.32 -0.61
CA LYS A 79 7.05 18.54 -1.38
C LYS A 79 5.57 18.53 -1.84
N ASN A 80 4.64 18.28 -0.92
CA ASN A 80 3.19 18.24 -1.17
C ASN A 80 2.78 17.23 -2.24
N LYS A 81 3.45 16.08 -2.26
CA LYS A 81 3.07 14.89 -3.04
C LYS A 81 3.24 13.67 -2.17
N TYR A 82 2.32 12.72 -2.31
CA TYR A 82 2.43 11.42 -1.68
C TYR A 82 3.02 10.44 -2.68
N TYR A 83 3.81 9.52 -2.16
CA TYR A 83 4.50 8.49 -2.91
C TYR A 83 4.18 7.15 -2.28
N MET A 84 3.84 6.19 -3.12
CA MET A 84 3.74 4.78 -2.77
C MET A 84 4.78 4.04 -3.60
N ALA A 85 5.95 3.72 -3.03
CA ALA A 85 6.90 2.82 -3.66
C ALA A 85 6.57 1.37 -3.27
N PHE A 86 6.88 0.40 -4.13
CA PHE A 86 6.55 -1.01 -3.91
C PHE A 86 7.45 -1.95 -4.72
N ALA A 87 7.55 -3.20 -4.27
CA ALA A 87 8.08 -4.28 -5.09
C ALA A 87 7.08 -4.55 -6.23
N SER A 88 7.58 -4.58 -7.45
CA SER A 88 6.78 -4.68 -8.67
C SER A 88 7.27 -5.82 -9.56
N THR A 89 6.39 -6.39 -10.37
CA THR A 89 6.76 -7.40 -11.38
C THR A 89 7.46 -8.64 -10.81
N CYS A 90 6.73 -9.65 -10.33
CA CYS A 90 7.32 -10.97 -10.00
C CYS A 90 7.68 -11.77 -11.27
N CYS A 91 8.70 -12.62 -11.31
CA CYS A 91 9.80 -12.88 -10.36
C CYS A 91 11.04 -13.21 -11.23
N PRO A 92 12.17 -12.50 -11.11
CA PRO A 92 12.58 -11.57 -10.05
C PRO A 92 11.84 -10.22 -10.07
N GLU A 93 11.79 -9.57 -8.90
CA GLU A 93 11.10 -8.30 -8.68
C GLU A 93 11.92 -7.08 -9.16
N GLY A 94 11.20 -6.07 -9.67
CA GLY A 94 11.66 -4.71 -9.87
C GLY A 94 11.04 -3.75 -8.84
N MET A 95 11.38 -2.46 -8.93
CA MET A 95 10.81 -1.42 -8.07
C MET A 95 9.87 -0.51 -8.86
N GLY A 96 8.66 -0.30 -8.34
CA GLY A 96 7.66 0.62 -8.89
C GLY A 96 7.33 1.75 -7.91
N TYR A 97 6.71 2.81 -8.40
CA TYR A 97 6.07 3.79 -7.53
C TYR A 97 4.86 4.45 -8.19
N SER A 98 3.91 4.87 -7.37
CA SER A 98 2.77 5.69 -7.73
C SER A 98 2.86 7.02 -6.98
N MET A 99 2.19 8.06 -7.49
CA MET A 99 2.08 9.35 -6.81
C MET A 99 0.63 9.80 -6.73
N SER A 100 0.31 10.57 -5.69
CA SER A 100 -0.92 11.35 -5.60
C SER A 100 -0.62 12.78 -5.15
N ASP A 101 -1.63 13.63 -5.28
CA ASP A 101 -1.63 15.00 -4.76
C ASP A 101 -1.79 15.04 -3.24
#